data_AF-A0A523BWL7-F1
#
_entry.id   AF-A0A523BWL7-F1
#
_cell.length_a   1.000
_cell.length_b   1.000
_cell.length_c   1.000
_cell.angle_alpha   90.00
_cell.angle_beta   90.00
_cell.angle_gamma   90.00
#
_symmetry.space_group_name_H-M   'P 1'
#
loop_
_entity.id
_entity.type
_entity.pdbx_description
1 polymer ?
#
loop_
_entity_poly.entity_id
_entity_poly.type
_entity_poly.pdbx_seq_one_letter_code
_entity_poly.pdbx_strand_id
1 'polypeptide(L)'
;MLTARQKQFLQAVAYLDTDHEGVHYSDVAKLLAVSKWTAYDVLNAMASNGYLVVEREARGSEPAVGRSRVLFKLSPAGKEALAQKTWEWEEVWEGAKTKLRHFIEESRQRGTGEIIHQIMIEIGNVHNPLIFCAYLMVISLLAYRAVTQGNSGESVLLGNLVSLLLAPKSSLVVFASCLLALSLNHHASGEIGTDWLGYLPAYEEKARKLDPSAQEALRSFAVDTVARLWPQEADVAGSNPS
;
A
#
# COMPACT_ATOMS: atom_id res chain seq x y z
N MET A 1 18.69 -1.83 23.26
CA MET A 1 18.88 -2.15 21.82
C MET A 1 17.93 -3.28 21.45
N LEU A 2 17.18 -3.13 20.35
CA LEU A 2 16.26 -4.18 19.87
C LEU A 2 17.01 -5.23 19.04
N THR A 3 16.75 -6.51 19.32
CA THR A 3 17.19 -7.62 18.45
C THR A 3 16.41 -7.61 17.13
N ALA A 4 16.95 -8.22 16.07
CA ALA A 4 16.25 -8.35 14.78
C ALA A 4 14.85 -8.97 14.94
N ARG A 5 14.73 -9.99 15.80
CA ARG A 5 13.44 -10.62 16.08
C ARG A 5 12.48 -9.66 16.77
N GLN A 6 12.91 -8.92 17.79
CA GLN A 6 12.03 -7.96 18.48
C GLN A 6 11.57 -6.82 17.55
N LYS A 7 12.38 -6.42 16.57
CA LYS A 7 11.93 -5.45 15.55
C LYS A 7 10.80 -5.98 14.69
N GLN A 8 10.89 -7.21 14.21
CA GLN A 8 9.81 -7.86 13.45
C GLN A 8 8.50 -7.87 14.23
N PHE A 9 8.56 -8.11 15.55
CA PHE A 9 7.40 -8.01 16.42
C PHE A 9 6.89 -6.57 16.58
N LEU A 10 7.79 -5.60 16.75
CA LEU A 10 7.42 -4.17 16.84
C LEU A 10 6.71 -3.69 15.57
N GLN A 11 7.19 -4.12 14.41
CA GLN A 11 6.62 -3.81 13.10
C GLN A 11 5.31 -4.51 12.85
N ALA A 12 5.18 -5.78 13.25
CA ALA A 12 3.92 -6.48 13.19
C ALA A 12 2.85 -5.75 14.00
N VAL A 13 3.20 -5.25 15.19
CA VAL A 13 2.28 -4.40 15.98
C VAL A 13 1.97 -3.10 15.25
N ALA A 14 2.98 -2.39 14.72
CA ALA A 14 2.77 -1.15 13.97
C ALA A 14 1.88 -1.33 12.73
N TYR A 15 2.05 -2.45 12.03
CA TYR A 15 1.29 -2.81 10.84
C TYR A 15 -0.18 -3.14 11.16
N LEU A 16 -0.42 -3.76 12.31
CA LEU A 16 -1.75 -4.17 12.76
C LEU A 16 -2.50 -3.08 13.55
N ASP A 17 -1.80 -2.07 14.09
CA ASP A 17 -2.36 -0.97 14.89
C ASP A 17 -2.89 0.16 13.99
N THR A 18 -3.91 -0.11 13.18
CA THR A 18 -4.45 0.85 12.18
C THR A 18 -5.17 2.04 12.79
N ASP A 19 -5.91 1.82 13.90
CA ASP A 19 -6.80 2.80 14.51
C ASP A 19 -6.43 3.16 15.96
N HIS A 20 -5.21 2.79 16.39
CA HIS A 20 -4.73 2.98 17.77
C HIS A 20 -5.57 2.26 18.84
N GLU A 21 -6.37 1.26 18.43
CA GLU A 21 -7.16 0.41 19.32
C GLU A 21 -6.30 -0.68 19.99
N GLY A 22 -5.09 -0.92 19.48
CA GLY A 22 -4.18 -1.92 20.02
C GLY A 22 -4.41 -3.32 19.47
N VAL A 23 -3.34 -4.09 19.48
CA VAL A 23 -3.24 -5.34 18.72
C VAL A 23 -3.25 -6.54 19.66
N HIS A 24 -4.11 -7.52 19.37
CA HIS A 24 -4.10 -8.77 20.12
C HIS A 24 -2.94 -9.67 19.66
N TYR A 25 -2.25 -10.31 20.61
CA TYR A 25 -1.06 -11.13 20.34
C TYR A 25 -1.32 -12.29 19.36
N SER A 26 -2.56 -12.77 19.24
CA SER A 26 -2.91 -13.82 18.29
C SER A 26 -2.76 -13.39 16.84
N ASP A 27 -2.97 -12.12 16.55
CA ASP A 27 -2.92 -11.61 15.17
C ASP A 27 -1.47 -11.34 14.76
N VAL A 28 -0.64 -10.90 15.71
CA VAL A 28 0.82 -10.89 15.56
C VAL A 28 1.35 -12.31 15.35
N ALA A 29 0.84 -13.30 16.09
CA ALA A 29 1.24 -14.70 15.94
C ALA A 29 0.94 -15.26 14.55
N LYS A 30 -0.26 -14.95 14.01
CA LYS A 30 -0.64 -15.32 12.64
C LYS A 30 0.26 -14.63 11.61
N LEU A 31 0.45 -13.31 11.74
CA LEU A 31 1.24 -12.52 10.79
C LEU A 31 2.69 -12.98 10.72
N LEU A 32 3.30 -13.33 11.86
CA LEU A 32 4.70 -13.76 11.95
C LEU A 32 4.89 -15.28 11.89
N ALA A 33 3.82 -16.06 11.65
CA ALA A 33 3.83 -17.52 11.63
C ALA A 33 4.51 -18.16 12.86
N VAL A 34 4.20 -17.64 14.06
CA VAL A 34 4.70 -18.16 15.34
C VAL A 34 3.57 -18.70 16.21
N SER A 35 3.93 -19.44 17.26
CA SER A 35 2.94 -19.84 18.26
C SER A 35 2.36 -18.62 19.00
N LYS A 36 1.10 -18.72 19.43
CA LYS A 36 0.43 -17.71 20.27
C LYS A 36 1.20 -17.42 21.55
N TRP A 37 1.81 -18.45 22.15
CA TRP A 37 2.60 -18.33 23.37
C TRP A 37 3.89 -17.54 23.12
N THR A 38 4.60 -17.85 22.04
CA THR A 38 5.79 -17.09 21.61
C THR A 38 5.47 -15.63 21.37
N ALA A 39 4.35 -15.32 20.70
CA ALA A 39 3.96 -13.94 20.47
C ALA A 39 3.63 -13.21 21.77
N TYR A 40 2.90 -13.86 22.68
CA TYR A 40 2.59 -13.30 23.99
C TYR A 40 3.86 -12.97 24.79
N ASP A 41 4.82 -13.88 24.85
CA ASP A 41 6.05 -13.69 25.62
C ASP A 41 6.92 -12.58 25.05
N VAL A 42 7.12 -12.56 23.73
CA VAL A 42 7.94 -11.53 23.08
C VAL A 42 7.30 -10.14 23.22
N LEU A 43 5.98 -10.03 23.04
CA LEU A 43 5.28 -8.75 23.18
C LEU A 43 5.30 -8.25 24.63
N ASN A 44 5.14 -9.12 25.62
CA ASN A 44 5.29 -8.73 27.02
C ASN A 44 6.71 -8.29 27.34
N ALA A 45 7.74 -9.02 26.87
CA ALA A 45 9.13 -8.61 27.06
C ALA A 45 9.40 -7.23 26.43
N MET A 46 8.82 -6.96 25.26
CA MET A 46 8.92 -5.65 24.61
C MET A 46 8.18 -4.55 25.37
N ALA A 47 7.04 -4.86 25.97
CA ALA A 47 6.33 -3.92 26.84
C ALA A 47 7.12 -3.62 28.11
N SER A 48 7.71 -4.64 28.76
CA SER A 48 8.59 -4.46 29.92
C SER A 48 9.82 -3.60 29.59
N ASN A 49 10.31 -3.67 28.35
CA ASN A 49 11.39 -2.82 27.87
C ASN A 49 10.93 -1.43 27.40
N GLY A 50 9.66 -1.09 27.59
CA GLY A 50 9.10 0.23 27.31
C GLY A 50 8.77 0.52 25.84
N TYR A 51 8.88 -0.45 24.93
CA TYR A 51 8.57 -0.28 23.50
C TYR A 51 7.08 -0.45 23.18
N LEU A 52 6.35 -1.15 24.04
CA LEU A 52 4.92 -1.39 23.91
C LEU A 52 4.20 -1.00 25.20
N VAL A 53 2.93 -0.63 25.08
CA VAL A 53 2.00 -0.45 26.19
C VAL A 53 1.01 -1.61 26.17
N VAL A 54 0.77 -2.22 27.33
CA VAL A 54 -0.24 -3.28 27.48
C VAL A 54 -1.52 -2.66 28.02
N GLU A 55 -2.60 -2.79 27.26
CA GLU A 55 -3.94 -2.45 27.71
C GLU A 55 -4.71 -3.74 28.01
N ARG A 56 -5.34 -3.77 29.17
CA ARG A 56 -6.23 -4.86 29.58
C ARG A 56 -7.64 -4.30 29.64
N GLU A 57 -8.46 -4.64 28.66
CA GLU A 57 -9.87 -4.29 28.72
C GLU A 57 -10.57 -5.18 29.76
N ALA A 58 -11.00 -4.56 30.85
CA ALA A 58 -12.06 -5.11 31.69
C ALA A 58 -13.38 -4.70 31.05
N ARG A 59 -14.12 -5.65 30.46
CA ARG A 59 -15.47 -5.38 29.98
C ARG A 59 -16.32 -4.96 31.18
N GLY A 60 -16.60 -3.67 31.31
CA GLY A 60 -17.48 -3.15 32.32
C GLY A 60 -18.89 -3.72 32.14
N SER A 61 -19.44 -4.21 33.25
CA SER A 61 -20.88 -4.46 33.47
C SER A 61 -21.49 -5.71 32.80
N GLU A 62 -21.05 -6.92 33.18
CA GLU A 62 -21.91 -8.08 33.45
C GLU A 62 -21.06 -9.32 33.84
N PRO A 63 -21.51 -10.18 34.77
CA PRO A 63 -20.78 -11.37 35.19
C PRO A 63 -20.95 -12.49 34.15
N ALA A 64 -20.29 -12.33 33.00
CA ALA A 64 -20.17 -13.38 31.99
C ALA A 64 -18.72 -13.88 31.93
N VAL A 65 -18.55 -15.14 32.30
CA VAL A 65 -17.33 -15.94 32.25
C VAL A 65 -16.59 -15.77 30.91
N GLY A 66 -15.36 -15.23 30.91
CA GLY A 66 -14.42 -15.42 29.78
C GLY A 66 -13.44 -14.30 29.43
N ARG A 67 -12.38 -14.14 30.24
CA ARG A 67 -11.03 -13.58 29.96
C ARG A 67 -10.93 -12.15 29.40
N SER A 68 -10.36 -11.25 30.21
CA SER A 68 -9.84 -9.93 29.79
C SER A 68 -9.01 -10.04 28.52
N ARG A 69 -9.28 -9.18 27.52
CA ARG A 69 -8.48 -9.09 26.30
C ARG A 69 -7.20 -8.33 26.59
N VAL A 70 -6.07 -8.87 26.14
CA VAL A 70 -4.75 -8.24 26.27
C VAL A 70 -4.38 -7.65 24.93
N LEU A 71 -4.28 -6.33 24.87
CA LEU A 71 -3.94 -5.57 23.67
C LEU A 71 -2.59 -4.89 23.86
N PHE A 72 -1.82 -4.81 22.78
CA PHE A 72 -0.51 -4.19 22.75
C PHE A 72 -0.53 -2.98 21.81
N LYS A 73 -0.06 -1.83 22.28
CA LYS A 73 0.08 -0.58 21.51
C LYS A 73 1.52 -0.12 21.46
N LEU A 74 1.88 0.62 20.42
CA LEU A 74 3.19 1.27 20.37
C LEU A 74 3.29 2.36 21.42
N SER A 75 4.32 2.27 22.28
CA SER A 75 4.68 3.40 23.14
C SER A 75 5.37 4.51 22.32
N PRO A 76 5.53 5.73 22.87
CA PRO A 76 6.36 6.76 22.23
C PRO A 76 7.78 6.27 21.90
N ALA A 77 8.42 5.52 22.81
CA ALA A 77 9.74 4.93 22.58
C ALA A 77 9.72 3.82 21.52
N GLY A 78 8.62 3.06 21.40
CA GLY A 78 8.41 2.10 20.30
C GLY A 78 8.28 2.79 18.95
N LYS A 79 7.52 3.88 18.87
CA LYS A 79 7.38 4.71 17.66
C LYS A 79 8.73 5.32 17.27
N GLU A 80 9.47 5.84 18.23
CA GLU A 80 10.81 6.38 18.00
C GLU A 80 11.81 5.30 17.55
N ALA A 81 11.76 4.10 18.15
CA ALA A 81 12.59 2.98 17.75
C ALA A 81 12.29 2.46 16.33
N LEU A 82 11.05 2.58 15.87
CA LEU A 82 10.66 2.35 14.47
C LEU A 82 11.15 3.48 13.55
N ALA A 83 11.04 4.74 13.99
CA ALA A 83 11.47 5.90 13.23
C ALA A 83 13.00 6.00 13.08
N GLN A 84 13.77 5.53 14.07
CA GLN A 84 15.23 5.62 14.08
C GLN A 84 15.94 4.58 13.19
N LYS A 85 15.23 3.66 12.50
CA LYS A 85 15.84 2.70 11.56
C LYS A 85 14.96 2.44 10.33
N THR A 86 15.23 3.20 9.28
CA THR A 86 14.57 3.27 7.96
C THR A 86 14.62 1.99 7.09
N TRP A 87 15.04 0.82 7.58
CA TRP A 87 15.55 -0.25 6.70
C TRP A 87 14.71 -1.52 6.53
N GLU A 88 13.53 -1.65 7.13
CA GLU A 88 12.73 -2.89 7.01
C GLU A 88 11.44 -2.70 6.18
N TRP A 89 10.94 -1.46 5.98
CA TRP A 89 9.88 -1.22 5.00
C TRP A 89 10.42 -1.26 3.56
N GLU A 90 11.70 -0.95 3.36
CA GLU A 90 12.36 -0.99 2.05
C GLU A 90 12.37 -2.41 1.49
N GLU A 91 12.69 -3.44 2.28
CA GLU A 91 12.66 -4.84 1.80
C GLU A 91 11.24 -5.29 1.41
N VAL A 92 10.25 -4.97 2.24
CA VAL A 92 8.84 -5.27 1.94
C VAL A 92 8.37 -4.48 0.71
N TRP A 93 8.83 -3.24 0.56
CA TRP A 93 8.57 -2.38 -0.59
C TRP A 93 9.23 -2.90 -1.87
N GLU A 94 10.49 -3.33 -1.82
CA GLU A 94 11.18 -3.96 -2.95
C GLU A 94 10.48 -5.25 -3.38
N GLY A 95 10.03 -6.06 -2.42
CA GLY A 95 9.22 -7.25 -2.70
C GLY A 95 7.91 -6.88 -3.41
N ALA A 96 7.19 -5.88 -2.92
CA ALA A 96 5.98 -5.38 -3.54
C ALA A 96 6.22 -4.81 -4.95
N LYS A 97 7.27 -4.01 -5.15
CA LYS A 97 7.66 -3.47 -6.46
C LYS A 97 7.97 -4.56 -7.46
N THR A 98 8.72 -5.58 -7.04
CA THR A 98 9.08 -6.73 -7.89
C THR A 98 7.83 -7.47 -8.34
N LYS A 99 6.89 -7.70 -7.41
CA LYS A 99 5.62 -8.34 -7.72
C LYS A 99 4.73 -7.52 -8.64
N LEU A 100 4.59 -6.22 -8.39
CA LEU A 100 3.82 -5.31 -9.23
C LEU A 100 4.41 -5.19 -10.64
N ARG A 101 5.74 -5.19 -10.77
CA ARG A 101 6.42 -5.25 -12.07
C ARG A 101 6.08 -6.52 -12.84
N HIS A 102 6.07 -7.67 -12.15
CA HIS A 102 5.65 -8.93 -12.76
C HIS A 102 4.21 -8.86 -13.30
N PHE A 103 3.28 -8.29 -12.53
CA PHE A 103 1.90 -8.09 -13.01
C PHE A 103 1.83 -7.19 -14.25
N ILE A 104 2.59 -6.10 -14.26
CA ILE A 104 2.67 -5.20 -15.43
C ILE A 104 3.17 -5.95 -16.67
N GLU A 105 4.20 -6.78 -16.51
CA GLU A 105 4.76 -7.58 -17.61
C GLU A 105 3.78 -8.64 -18.10
N GLU A 106 3.14 -9.38 -17.17
CA GLU A 106 2.13 -10.39 -17.51
C GLU A 106 0.89 -9.79 -18.17
N SER A 107 0.52 -8.55 -17.84
CA SER A 107 -0.66 -7.88 -18.44
C SER A 107 -0.57 -7.77 -19.96
N ARG A 108 0.65 -7.73 -20.50
CA ARG A 108 0.90 -7.71 -21.94
C ARG A 108 0.64 -9.05 -22.62
N GLN A 109 0.72 -10.15 -21.88
CA GLN A 109 0.65 -11.51 -22.41
C GLN A 109 -0.71 -12.16 -22.13
N ARG A 110 -1.23 -11.99 -20.90
CA ARG A 110 -2.46 -12.62 -20.41
C ARG A 110 -3.69 -11.72 -20.55
N GLY A 111 -3.50 -10.44 -20.82
CA GLY A 111 -4.56 -9.45 -20.94
C GLY A 111 -4.79 -8.66 -19.65
N THR A 112 -5.14 -7.39 -19.81
CA THR A 112 -5.23 -6.42 -18.71
C THR A 112 -6.31 -6.76 -17.68
N GLY A 113 -7.49 -7.20 -18.13
CA GLY A 113 -8.62 -7.50 -17.23
C GLY A 113 -8.32 -8.65 -16.25
N GLU A 114 -7.67 -9.71 -16.74
CA GLU A 114 -7.29 -10.87 -15.91
C GLU A 114 -6.28 -10.47 -14.82
N ILE A 115 -5.27 -9.68 -15.18
CA ILE A 115 -4.28 -9.19 -14.22
C ILE A 115 -4.90 -8.24 -13.21
N ILE A 116 -5.78 -7.32 -13.62
CA ILE A 116 -6.49 -6.45 -12.67
C ILE A 116 -7.28 -7.27 -11.66
N HIS A 117 -8.00 -8.31 -12.12
CA HIS A 117 -8.74 -9.19 -11.22
C HIS A 117 -7.81 -9.93 -10.23
N GLN A 118 -6.65 -10.40 -10.69
CA GLN A 118 -5.65 -11.03 -9.82
C GLN A 118 -5.11 -10.05 -8.77
N ILE A 119 -4.77 -8.82 -9.15
CA ILE A 119 -4.31 -7.78 -8.22
C ILE A 119 -5.41 -7.45 -7.19
N MET A 120 -6.68 -7.45 -7.61
CA MET A 120 -7.83 -7.17 -6.76
C MET A 120 -8.09 -8.23 -5.67
N ILE A 121 -7.80 -9.49 -5.95
CA ILE A 121 -7.85 -10.55 -4.91
C ILE A 121 -6.79 -10.29 -3.84
N GLU A 122 -5.63 -9.78 -4.24
CA GLU A 122 -4.52 -9.54 -3.33
C GLU A 122 -4.67 -8.26 -2.51
N ILE A 123 -5.17 -7.18 -3.12
CA ILE A 123 -5.28 -5.87 -2.46
C ILE A 123 -6.16 -5.93 -1.21
N GLY A 124 -7.15 -6.83 -1.18
CA GLY A 124 -8.01 -7.06 -0.01
C GLY A 124 -7.26 -7.52 1.24
N ASN A 125 -6.05 -8.06 1.10
CA ASN A 125 -5.19 -8.49 2.22
C ASN A 125 -4.01 -7.54 2.49
N VAL A 126 -3.89 -6.43 1.74
CA VAL A 126 -2.78 -5.48 1.89
C VAL A 126 -3.13 -4.43 2.94
N HIS A 127 -2.46 -4.49 4.09
CA HIS A 127 -2.72 -3.51 5.16
C HIS A 127 -1.73 -2.34 5.11
N ASN A 128 -0.51 -2.54 4.58
CA ASN A 128 0.49 -1.48 4.44
C ASN A 128 -0.01 -0.38 3.49
N PRO A 129 -0.14 0.88 3.96
CA PRO A 129 -0.67 1.99 3.15
C PRO A 129 0.10 2.25 1.86
N LEU A 130 1.44 2.21 1.88
CA LEU A 130 2.28 2.45 0.70
C LEU A 130 2.03 1.37 -0.37
N ILE A 131 2.03 0.11 0.05
CA ILE A 131 1.81 -1.03 -0.84
C ILE A 131 0.39 -0.98 -1.40
N PHE A 132 -0.60 -0.70 -0.57
CA PHE A 132 -1.99 -0.57 -1.00
C PHE A 132 -2.14 0.52 -2.08
N CYS A 133 -1.54 1.70 -1.84
CA CYS A 133 -1.56 2.79 -2.81
C CYS A 133 -0.85 2.40 -4.12
N ALA A 134 0.27 1.67 -4.05
CA ALA A 134 0.98 1.20 -5.23
C ALA A 134 0.15 0.19 -6.05
N TYR A 135 -0.57 -0.73 -5.39
CA TYR A 135 -1.47 -1.69 -6.06
C TYR A 135 -2.59 -0.96 -6.81
N LEU A 136 -3.26 -0.02 -6.14
CA LEU A 136 -4.35 0.72 -6.78
C LEU A 136 -3.85 1.59 -7.93
N MET A 137 -2.66 2.18 -7.79
CA MET A 137 -2.01 2.93 -8.86
C MET A 137 -1.71 2.07 -10.08
N VAL A 138 -1.23 0.84 -9.89
CA VAL A 138 -0.98 -0.10 -11.00
C VAL A 138 -2.28 -0.53 -11.67
N ILE A 139 -3.32 -0.90 -10.91
CA ILE A 139 -4.66 -1.22 -11.47
C ILE A 139 -5.14 -0.07 -12.34
N SER A 140 -5.00 1.14 -11.83
CA SER A 140 -5.44 2.36 -12.46
C SER A 140 -4.70 2.66 -13.77
N LEU A 141 -3.37 2.53 -13.77
CA LEU A 141 -2.55 2.72 -14.98
C LEU A 141 -2.81 1.64 -16.02
N LEU A 142 -3.01 0.39 -15.60
CA LEU A 142 -3.37 -0.71 -16.49
C LEU A 142 -4.75 -0.49 -17.11
N ALA A 143 -5.75 -0.12 -16.31
CA ALA A 143 -7.08 0.19 -16.78
C ALA A 143 -7.06 1.35 -17.78
N TYR A 144 -6.32 2.40 -17.47
CA TYR A 144 -6.11 3.52 -18.38
C TYR A 144 -5.48 3.07 -19.71
N ARG A 145 -4.39 2.31 -19.67
CA ARG A 145 -3.73 1.79 -20.88
C ARG A 145 -4.65 0.91 -21.73
N ALA A 146 -5.50 0.09 -21.11
CA ALA A 146 -6.46 -0.74 -21.84
C ALA A 146 -7.53 0.09 -22.55
N VAL A 147 -7.93 1.22 -21.97
CA VAL A 147 -8.90 2.16 -22.54
C VAL A 147 -8.29 3.03 -23.65
N THR A 148 -7.04 3.46 -23.52
CA THR A 148 -6.42 4.40 -24.47
C THR A 148 -5.69 3.74 -25.63
N GLN A 149 -5.36 2.45 -25.52
CA GLN A 149 -4.64 1.72 -26.55
C GLN A 149 -5.34 1.84 -27.92
N GLY A 150 -4.64 2.44 -28.90
CA GLY A 150 -5.12 2.58 -30.27
C GLY A 150 -5.86 3.88 -30.59
N ASN A 151 -5.95 4.83 -29.65
CA ASN A 151 -6.55 6.14 -29.87
C ASN A 151 -5.49 7.24 -30.06
N SER A 152 -5.67 8.13 -31.04
CA SER A 152 -4.76 9.24 -31.34
C SER A 152 -4.60 10.28 -30.22
N GLY A 153 -5.42 10.22 -29.16
CA GLY A 153 -5.34 11.08 -27.97
C GLY A 153 -4.49 10.51 -26.82
N GLU A 154 -3.91 9.32 -26.99
CA GLU A 154 -3.11 8.63 -25.97
C GLU A 154 -1.91 9.47 -25.51
N SER A 155 -1.18 10.09 -26.44
CA SER A 155 0.03 10.89 -26.18
C SER A 155 -0.26 12.19 -25.40
N VAL A 156 -1.33 12.90 -25.75
CA VAL A 156 -1.71 14.17 -25.08
C VAL A 156 -2.16 13.91 -23.64
N LEU A 157 -2.93 12.85 -23.42
CA LEU A 157 -3.40 12.48 -22.08
C LEU A 157 -2.26 11.89 -21.23
N LEU A 158 -1.32 11.16 -21.83
CA LEU A 158 -0.12 10.68 -21.15
C LEU A 158 0.81 11.82 -20.72
N GLY A 159 1.02 12.82 -21.58
CA GLY A 159 1.80 14.02 -21.24
C GLY A 159 1.24 14.78 -20.03
N ASN A 160 -0.09 14.86 -19.94
CA ASN A 160 -0.77 15.45 -18.78
C ASN A 160 -0.62 14.59 -17.52
N LEU A 161 -0.71 13.26 -17.64
CA LEU A 161 -0.49 12.31 -16.53
C LEU A 161 0.94 12.38 -15.98
N VAL A 162 1.95 12.39 -16.85
CA VAL A 162 3.36 12.53 -16.45
C VAL A 162 3.58 13.88 -15.77
N SER A 163 3.03 14.96 -16.32
CA SER A 163 3.11 16.30 -15.72
C SER A 163 2.48 16.36 -14.33
N LEU A 164 1.37 15.65 -14.12
CA LEU A 164 0.71 15.51 -12.83
C LEU A 164 1.54 14.70 -11.83
N LEU A 165 2.12 13.58 -12.25
CA LEU A 165 3.00 12.76 -11.39
C LEU A 165 4.29 13.49 -10.99
N LEU A 166 4.75 14.42 -11.83
CA LEU A 166 5.92 15.27 -11.56
C LEU A 166 5.58 16.51 -10.71
N ALA A 167 4.31 16.87 -10.55
CA ALA A 167 3.87 18.00 -9.74
C ALA A 167 3.90 17.71 -8.22
N PRO A 168 4.18 18.71 -7.35
CA PRO A 168 4.36 18.50 -5.91
C PRO A 168 3.05 18.25 -5.13
N LYS A 169 3.15 17.39 -4.10
CA LYS A 169 2.26 17.04 -2.94
C LYS A 169 0.74 16.83 -3.15
N SER A 170 0.07 17.45 -4.11
CA SER A 170 -1.38 17.36 -4.32
C SER A 170 -1.79 16.48 -5.53
N SER A 171 -0.82 15.86 -6.20
CA SER A 171 -1.01 15.14 -7.47
C SER A 171 -1.69 13.78 -7.35
N LEU A 172 -1.61 13.09 -6.20
CA LEU A 172 -2.25 11.77 -5.99
C LEU A 172 -3.79 11.83 -5.98
N VAL A 173 -4.36 12.96 -5.53
CA VAL A 173 -5.81 13.21 -5.57
C VAL A 173 -6.26 13.53 -6.99
N VAL A 174 -5.44 14.29 -7.74
CA VAL A 174 -5.73 14.58 -9.15
C VAL A 174 -5.60 13.33 -10.02
N PHE A 175 -4.68 12.42 -9.67
CA PHE A 175 -4.59 11.08 -10.24
C PHE A 175 -5.87 10.28 -9.99
N ALA A 176 -6.34 10.20 -8.75
CA ALA A 176 -7.62 9.56 -8.42
C ALA A 176 -8.80 10.15 -9.19
N SER A 177 -8.88 11.49 -9.30
CA SER A 177 -9.92 12.20 -10.06
C SER A 177 -9.85 11.97 -11.57
N CYS A 178 -8.66 11.91 -12.16
CA CYS A 178 -8.49 11.58 -13.58
C CYS A 178 -8.93 10.14 -13.87
N LEU A 179 -8.58 9.20 -13.01
CA LEU A 179 -8.98 7.80 -13.14
C LEU A 179 -10.49 7.62 -13.02
N LEU A 180 -11.13 8.39 -12.13
CA LEU A 180 -12.58 8.46 -12.00
C LEU A 180 -13.22 8.97 -13.30
N ALA A 181 -12.72 10.08 -13.85
CA ALA A 181 -13.20 10.65 -15.10
C ALA A 181 -13.04 9.69 -16.30
N LEU A 182 -11.93 8.94 -16.35
CA LEU A 182 -11.66 7.94 -17.38
C LEU A 182 -12.56 6.70 -17.25
N SER A 183 -12.86 6.26 -16.02
CA SER A 183 -13.75 5.12 -15.76
C SER A 183 -15.21 5.40 -16.13
N LEU A 184 -15.69 6.64 -15.92
CA LEU A 184 -17.06 7.04 -16.27
C LEU A 184 -17.25 7.19 -17.79
N ASN A 185 -16.21 7.60 -18.51
CA ASN A 185 -16.26 7.83 -19.96
C ASN A 185 -16.11 6.56 -20.81
N HIS A 186 -15.83 5.39 -20.21
CA HIS A 186 -15.62 4.14 -20.95
C HIS A 186 -16.49 2.99 -20.45
N HIS A 187 -17.79 3.24 -20.37
CA HIS A 187 -18.85 2.23 -20.28
C HIS A 187 -19.01 1.34 -21.55
N ALA A 188 -17.97 1.14 -22.35
CA ALA A 188 -18.08 0.53 -23.68
C ALA A 188 -17.29 -0.78 -23.91
N SER A 189 -16.45 -1.21 -22.97
CA SER A 189 -15.63 -2.41 -23.14
C SER A 189 -15.75 -3.27 -21.89
N GLY A 190 -16.66 -4.25 -21.87
CA GLY A 190 -16.99 -5.09 -20.71
C GLY A 190 -15.87 -5.99 -20.16
N GLU A 191 -14.60 -5.65 -20.39
CA GLU A 191 -13.42 -6.41 -19.96
C GLU A 191 -12.85 -5.95 -18.60
N ILE A 192 -13.18 -4.74 -18.14
CA ILE A 192 -12.64 -4.17 -16.88
C ILE A 192 -13.79 -3.87 -15.93
N GLY A 193 -13.98 -4.72 -14.92
CA GLY A 193 -14.98 -4.51 -13.86
C GLY A 193 -14.71 -3.22 -13.07
N THR A 194 -15.77 -2.57 -12.59
CA THR A 194 -15.69 -1.32 -11.80
C THR A 194 -15.51 -1.56 -10.30
N ASP A 195 -15.40 -2.83 -9.87
CA ASP A 195 -15.32 -3.23 -8.47
C ASP A 195 -14.14 -2.58 -7.72
N TRP A 196 -13.07 -2.23 -8.43
CA TRP A 196 -11.89 -1.56 -7.86
C TRP A 196 -12.16 -0.11 -7.43
N LEU A 197 -13.21 0.54 -7.97
CA LEU A 197 -13.60 1.89 -7.56
C LEU A 197 -14.03 1.94 -6.08
N GLY A 198 -14.50 0.82 -5.51
CA GLY A 198 -14.81 0.71 -4.09
C GLY A 198 -13.62 0.94 -3.15
N TYR A 199 -12.39 0.83 -3.66
CA TYR A 199 -11.16 1.05 -2.88
C TYR A 199 -10.69 2.53 -2.88
N LEU A 200 -11.34 3.42 -3.64
CA LEU A 200 -10.95 4.83 -3.75
C LEU A 200 -11.02 5.60 -2.42
N PRO A 201 -12.09 5.48 -1.60
CA PRO A 201 -12.12 6.18 -0.31
C PRO A 201 -10.98 5.74 0.62
N ALA A 202 -10.70 4.43 0.65
CA ALA A 202 -9.60 3.86 1.42
C ALA A 202 -8.23 4.33 0.89
N TYR A 203 -8.10 4.53 -0.41
CA TYR A 203 -6.88 5.06 -1.03
C TYR A 203 -6.63 6.51 -0.61
N GLU A 204 -7.62 7.39 -0.70
CA GLU A 204 -7.44 8.78 -0.29
C GLU A 204 -7.05 8.89 1.19
N GLU A 205 -7.69 8.09 2.03
CA GLU A 205 -7.37 8.03 3.45
C GLU A 205 -5.94 7.53 3.69
N LYS A 206 -5.56 6.41 3.08
CA LYS A 206 -4.23 5.80 3.24
C LYS A 206 -3.13 6.68 2.65
N ALA A 207 -3.34 7.28 1.48
CA ALA A 207 -2.40 8.17 0.82
C ALA A 207 -2.12 9.42 1.65
N ARG A 208 -3.14 9.98 2.31
CA ARG A 208 -2.99 11.15 3.21
C ARG A 208 -2.16 10.84 4.45
N LYS A 209 -2.21 9.59 4.92
CA LYS A 209 -1.48 9.10 6.09
C LYS A 209 -0.02 8.72 5.79
N LEU A 210 0.42 8.73 4.51
CA LEU A 210 1.80 8.42 4.14
C LEU A 210 2.75 9.52 4.61
N ASP A 211 3.87 9.13 5.23
CA ASP A 211 4.97 10.03 5.52
C ASP A 211 5.68 10.51 4.24
N PRO A 212 6.50 11.58 4.30
CA PRO A 212 7.17 12.12 3.12
C PRO A 212 8.06 11.12 2.37
N SER A 213 8.68 10.15 3.06
CA SER A 213 9.56 9.15 2.45
C SER A 213 8.76 8.12 1.66
N ALA A 214 7.63 7.68 2.21
CA ALA A 214 6.71 6.77 1.55
C ALA A 214 6.02 7.44 0.35
N GLN A 215 5.67 8.73 0.47
CA GLN A 215 5.15 9.52 -0.66
C GLN A 215 6.16 9.59 -1.81
N GLU A 216 7.43 9.85 -1.49
CA GLU A 216 8.49 9.90 -2.51
C GLU A 216 8.75 8.52 -3.14
N ALA A 217 8.73 7.45 -2.33
CA ALA A 217 8.87 6.09 -2.84
C ALA A 217 7.73 5.71 -3.80
N LEU A 218 6.48 6.06 -3.45
CA LEU A 218 5.32 5.84 -4.32
C LEU A 218 5.43 6.63 -5.62
N ARG A 219 5.84 7.91 -5.54
CA ARG A 219 6.03 8.78 -6.70
C ARG A 219 7.12 8.26 -7.63
N SER A 220 8.28 7.89 -7.09
CA SER A 220 9.38 7.30 -7.86
C SER A 220 8.93 6.03 -8.58
N PHE A 221 8.17 5.16 -7.90
CA PHE A 221 7.61 3.96 -8.52
C PHE A 221 6.55 4.25 -9.58
N ALA A 222 5.73 5.29 -9.39
CA ALA A 222 4.76 5.74 -10.39
C ALA A 222 5.45 6.12 -11.71
N VAL A 223 6.52 6.91 -11.62
CA VAL A 223 7.30 7.35 -12.78
C VAL A 223 7.94 6.16 -13.50
N ASP A 224 8.59 5.24 -12.78
CA ASP A 224 9.15 4.00 -13.36
C ASP A 224 8.06 3.15 -14.03
N THR A 225 6.88 3.05 -13.41
CA THR A 225 5.76 2.27 -13.95
C THR A 225 5.22 2.87 -15.25
N VAL A 226 5.05 4.18 -15.32
CA VAL A 226 4.60 4.85 -16.55
C VAL A 226 5.62 4.66 -17.68
N ALA A 227 6.91 4.85 -17.40
CA ALA A 227 7.98 4.63 -18.39
C ALA A 227 8.00 3.18 -18.92
N ARG A 228 7.72 2.21 -18.05
CA ARG A 228 7.61 0.79 -18.45
C ARG A 228 6.40 0.53 -19.32
N LEU A 229 5.25 1.09 -18.98
CA LEU A 229 3.99 0.88 -19.69
C LEU A 229 4.00 1.54 -21.08
N TRP A 230 4.65 2.71 -21.23
CA TRP A 230 4.77 3.48 -22.48
C TRP A 230 6.25 3.79 -22.84
N PRO A 231 7.00 2.80 -23.34
CA PRO A 231 8.44 2.96 -23.60
C PRO A 231 8.80 3.88 -24.77
N GLN A 232 7.88 4.19 -25.70
CA GLN A 232 8.18 4.97 -26.92
C GLN A 232 8.17 6.50 -26.75
N GLU A 233 7.63 7.04 -25.66
CA GLU A 233 7.55 8.51 -25.46
C GLU A 233 8.61 9.06 -24.49
N ALA A 234 9.35 8.19 -23.78
CA ALA A 234 10.45 8.61 -22.91
C ALA A 234 11.62 9.23 -23.69
N ASP A 235 11.78 8.90 -24.98
CA ASP A 235 12.81 9.47 -25.87
C ASP A 235 12.46 10.87 -26.40
N VAL A 236 11.18 11.26 -26.35
CA VAL A 236 10.72 12.57 -26.88
C VAL A 236 11.08 13.71 -25.92
N ALA A 237 11.24 13.43 -24.63
CA ALA A 237 11.71 14.42 -23.64
C ALA A 237 13.23 14.69 -23.71
N GLY A 238 14.00 13.85 -24.42
CA GLY A 238 15.45 13.97 -24.56
C GLY A 238 15.92 14.53 -25.91
N SER A 239 15.03 14.68 -26.88
CA SER A 239 15.37 15.11 -28.24
C SER A 239 14.83 16.51 -28.51
N ASN A 240 15.55 17.53 -28.01
CA ASN A 240 15.35 18.90 -28.47
C ASN A 240 15.95 18.99 -29.89
N PRO A 241 15.17 19.26 -30.95
CA PRO A 241 15.73 19.47 -32.27
C PRO A 241 16.43 20.84 -32.32
N SER A 242 17.45 20.88 -33.16
CA SER A 242 18.48 21.90 -33.36
C SER A 242 18.01 23.34 -33.52
#